data_AF-A0A2N3DKZ4-F1
#
_entry.id   AF-A0A2N3DKZ4-F1
#
_cell.length_a   1.000
_cell.length_b   1.000
_cell.length_c   1.000
_cell.angle_alpha   90.00
_cell.angle_beta   90.00
_cell.angle_gamma   90.00
#
_symmetry.space_group_name_H-M   'P 1'
#
loop_
_entity.id
_entity.type
_entity.pdbx_description
1 polymer ?
#
loop_
_entity_poly.entity_id
_entity_poly.type
_entity_poly.pdbx_seq_one_letter_code
_entity_poly.pdbx_strand_id
1 'polypeptide(L)'
;LAYHMQKAETADELIDIWGADHAGTVKRIKAAVAALSEGEGRPIPFDVKLVQMVQLMRGGEPAKMSKRSGNFITIADMVDEVGKDVVRFTMLTRKPEAQMEFDFVKVVEASKDNPVFYVQYAHARIRSTLRKAAEAGFAPSAETLDRLGDEEIALIRRAAQFPREIEAAARAREPHRIAFYLYDLAGDLHAFWNLGNDRVEKRFIVEQDAQLTAARLFLGTAIGQVIHNGLRVLGVEAVESM
;
A
#
# COMPACT_ATOMS: atom_id res chain seq x y z
N LEU A 1 -17.10 -8.15 -25.81
CA LEU A 1 -17.38 -9.49 -26.37
C LEU A 1 -16.27 -9.95 -27.30
N ALA A 2 -16.10 -9.39 -28.51
CA ALA A 2 -15.02 -9.81 -29.42
C ALA A 2 -13.62 -9.81 -28.75
N TYR A 3 -13.30 -8.74 -28.02
CA TYR A 3 -12.04 -8.65 -27.26
C TYR A 3 -11.94 -9.65 -26.10
N HIS A 4 -13.06 -9.98 -25.46
CA HIS A 4 -13.09 -11.01 -24.41
C HIS A 4 -12.77 -12.39 -24.99
N MET A 5 -13.32 -12.71 -26.17
CA MET A 5 -13.04 -13.97 -26.87
C MET A 5 -11.58 -14.05 -27.30
N GLN A 6 -11.06 -13.00 -27.92
CA GLN A 6 -9.65 -12.94 -28.31
C GLN A 6 -8.71 -13.16 -27.11
N LYS A 7 -9.01 -12.57 -25.95
CA LYS A 7 -8.21 -12.80 -24.73
C LYS A 7 -8.38 -14.23 -24.19
N ALA A 8 -9.59 -14.78 -24.25
CA ALA A 8 -9.91 -16.09 -23.71
C ALA A 8 -9.18 -17.24 -24.42
N GLU A 9 -8.73 -17.03 -25.67
CA GLU A 9 -7.90 -17.98 -26.42
C GLU A 9 -6.64 -18.41 -25.63
N THR A 10 -6.07 -17.52 -24.83
CA THR A 10 -4.79 -17.75 -24.13
C THR A 10 -4.83 -17.52 -22.63
N ALA A 11 -5.76 -16.71 -22.12
CA ALA A 11 -5.84 -16.41 -20.69
C ALA A 11 -6.41 -17.58 -19.87
N ASP A 12 -5.98 -17.65 -18.61
CA ASP A 12 -6.57 -18.54 -17.60
C ASP A 12 -7.81 -17.91 -16.94
N GLU A 13 -7.87 -16.57 -16.91
CA GLU A 13 -8.93 -15.80 -16.28
C GLU A 13 -9.00 -14.38 -16.87
N LEU A 14 -10.21 -13.81 -16.92
CA LEU A 14 -10.46 -12.45 -17.37
C LEU A 14 -10.89 -11.56 -16.19
N ILE A 15 -10.32 -10.36 -16.13
CA ILE A 15 -10.60 -9.35 -15.11
C ILE A 15 -10.80 -8.01 -15.80
N ASP A 16 -12.00 -7.46 -15.65
CA ASP A 16 -12.30 -6.11 -16.10
C ASP A 16 -12.43 -5.16 -14.91
N ILE A 17 -11.87 -3.95 -15.03
CA ILE A 17 -12.01 -2.87 -14.06
C ILE A 17 -12.82 -1.75 -14.72
N TRP A 18 -14.04 -1.50 -14.25
CA TRP A 18 -14.97 -0.53 -14.83
C TRP A 18 -15.42 0.53 -13.82
N GLY A 19 -15.92 1.65 -14.32
CA GLY A 19 -16.63 2.62 -13.51
C GLY A 19 -17.99 2.09 -13.02
N ALA A 20 -18.43 2.57 -11.86
CA ALA A 20 -19.71 2.18 -11.24
C ALA A 20 -20.95 2.46 -12.11
N ASP A 21 -20.85 3.39 -13.06
CA ASP A 21 -21.88 3.71 -14.06
C ASP A 21 -22.17 2.55 -15.02
N HIS A 22 -21.28 1.57 -15.11
CA HIS A 22 -21.48 0.34 -15.89
C HIS A 22 -22.12 -0.82 -15.10
N ALA A 23 -22.51 -0.62 -13.83
CA ALA A 23 -23.06 -1.70 -13.00
C ALA A 23 -24.23 -2.46 -13.65
N GLY A 24 -25.10 -1.76 -14.37
CA GLY A 24 -26.28 -2.33 -15.04
C GLY A 24 -25.96 -3.24 -16.24
N THR A 25 -24.75 -3.22 -16.80
CA THR A 25 -24.36 -4.08 -17.93
C THR A 25 -23.57 -5.32 -17.47
N VAL A 26 -23.01 -5.33 -16.27
CA VAL A 26 -22.13 -6.39 -15.75
C VAL A 26 -22.75 -7.78 -15.91
N LYS A 27 -23.98 -8.00 -15.41
CA LYS A 27 -24.63 -9.32 -15.48
C LYS A 27 -24.77 -9.82 -16.93
N ARG A 28 -25.11 -8.93 -17.86
CA ARG A 28 -25.29 -9.26 -19.28
C ARG A 28 -23.96 -9.63 -19.94
N ILE A 29 -22.89 -8.88 -19.67
CA ILE A 29 -21.58 -9.18 -20.25
C ILE A 29 -21.00 -10.46 -19.65
N LYS A 30 -21.15 -10.69 -18.34
CA LYS A 30 -20.72 -11.96 -17.71
C LYS A 30 -21.42 -13.17 -18.34
N ALA A 31 -22.74 -13.10 -18.51
CA ALA A 31 -23.50 -14.17 -19.15
C ALA A 31 -23.09 -14.40 -20.61
N ALA A 32 -22.86 -13.33 -21.38
CA ALA A 32 -22.44 -13.44 -22.77
C ALA A 32 -21.03 -14.04 -22.91
N VAL A 33 -20.07 -13.65 -22.07
CA VAL A 33 -18.72 -14.24 -22.06
C VAL A 33 -18.77 -15.71 -21.66
N ALA A 34 -19.55 -16.07 -20.64
CA ALA A 34 -19.74 -17.46 -20.25
C ALA A 34 -20.31 -18.30 -21.41
N ALA A 35 -21.42 -17.87 -22.03
CA ALA A 35 -22.05 -18.59 -23.12
C ALA A 35 -21.13 -18.79 -24.35
N LEU A 36 -20.36 -17.75 -24.71
CA LEU A 36 -19.44 -17.84 -25.84
C LEU A 36 -18.24 -18.75 -25.53
N SER A 37 -17.62 -18.60 -24.36
CA SER A 37 -16.46 -19.43 -23.96
C SER A 37 -16.83 -20.90 -23.75
N GLU A 38 -18.02 -21.17 -23.21
CA GLU A 38 -18.59 -22.52 -23.14
C GLU A 38 -18.86 -23.09 -24.54
N GLY A 39 -19.40 -22.27 -25.45
CA GLY A 39 -19.63 -22.66 -26.86
C GLY A 39 -18.36 -23.03 -27.61
N GLU A 40 -17.21 -22.45 -27.25
CA GLU A 40 -15.88 -22.81 -27.79
C GLU A 40 -15.24 -24.01 -27.07
N GLY A 41 -15.91 -24.59 -26.08
CA GLY A 41 -15.41 -25.74 -25.31
C GLY A 41 -14.32 -25.38 -24.30
N ARG A 42 -14.11 -24.09 -24.02
CA ARG A 42 -13.12 -23.59 -23.06
C ARG A 42 -13.75 -22.54 -22.14
N PRO A 43 -14.55 -22.96 -21.14
CA PRO A 43 -15.11 -22.03 -20.16
C PRO A 43 -13.98 -21.25 -19.47
N ILE A 44 -14.11 -19.93 -19.40
CA ILE A 44 -13.10 -19.06 -18.76
C ILE A 44 -13.72 -18.31 -17.56
N PRO A 45 -13.09 -18.34 -16.38
CA PRO A 45 -13.46 -17.46 -15.28
C PRO A 45 -13.40 -16.00 -15.72
N PHE A 46 -14.49 -15.27 -15.49
CA PHE A 46 -14.58 -13.85 -15.81
C PHE A 46 -15.23 -13.08 -14.67
N ASP A 47 -14.55 -12.05 -14.20
CA ASP A 47 -15.07 -11.17 -13.16
C ASP A 47 -14.79 -9.70 -13.46
N VAL A 48 -15.66 -8.85 -12.92
CA VAL A 48 -15.70 -7.41 -13.21
C VAL A 48 -15.69 -6.68 -11.87
N LYS A 49 -14.69 -5.84 -11.66
CA LYS A 49 -14.62 -4.95 -10.50
C LYS A 49 -15.15 -3.58 -10.88
N LEU A 50 -16.01 -3.04 -10.04
CA LEU A 50 -16.57 -1.71 -10.20
C LEU A 50 -15.84 -0.75 -9.26
N VAL A 51 -15.34 0.34 -9.82
CA VAL A 51 -14.67 1.41 -9.09
C VAL A 51 -15.61 2.61 -9.04
N GLN A 52 -15.81 3.16 -7.85
CA GLN A 52 -16.64 4.34 -7.64
C GLN A 52 -15.99 5.60 -8.19
N MET A 53 -16.83 6.61 -8.43
CA MET A 53 -16.36 7.94 -8.77
C MET A 53 -15.61 8.56 -7.59
N VAL A 54 -14.51 9.24 -7.91
CA VAL A 54 -13.71 10.00 -6.95
C VAL A 54 -14.12 11.47 -7.01
N GLN A 55 -14.40 12.05 -5.86
CA GLN A 55 -14.67 13.47 -5.73
C GLN A 55 -13.36 14.21 -5.48
N LEU A 56 -13.00 15.15 -6.35
CA LEU A 56 -11.80 15.96 -6.20
C LEU A 56 -12.09 17.15 -5.28
N MET A 57 -11.28 17.29 -4.24
CA MET A 57 -11.41 18.30 -3.19
C MET A 57 -10.11 19.11 -3.09
N ARG A 58 -10.19 20.33 -2.55
CA ARG A 58 -9.03 21.16 -2.24
C ARG A 58 -9.28 21.90 -0.93
N GLY A 59 -8.58 21.50 0.12
CA GLY A 59 -8.73 22.12 1.44
C GLY A 59 -10.15 21.97 2.00
N GLY A 60 -10.78 20.80 1.79
CA GLY A 60 -12.14 20.50 2.24
C GLY A 60 -13.26 20.99 1.32
N GLU A 61 -12.96 21.77 0.27
CA GLU A 61 -13.96 22.29 -0.66
C GLU A 61 -13.88 21.56 -2.02
N PRO A 62 -14.99 21.36 -2.75
CA PRO A 62 -14.95 20.76 -4.09
C PRO A 62 -14.01 21.54 -5.02
N ALA A 63 -13.09 20.82 -5.68
CA ALA A 63 -12.17 21.43 -6.63
C ALA A 63 -12.97 22.03 -7.80
N LYS A 64 -12.86 23.35 -8.01
CA LYS A 64 -13.65 24.07 -9.01
C LYS A 64 -13.27 23.63 -10.43
N MET A 65 -14.11 22.81 -11.05
CA MET A 65 -14.07 22.56 -12.49
C MET A 65 -14.67 23.75 -13.24
N SER A 66 -13.93 24.34 -14.17
CA SER A 66 -14.45 25.47 -14.96
C SER A 66 -15.28 24.95 -16.14
N LYS A 67 -16.61 24.96 -15.98
CA LYS A 67 -17.56 24.66 -17.05
C LYS A 67 -17.49 25.63 -18.25
N ARG A 68 -16.93 26.84 -18.06
CA ARG A 68 -16.87 27.88 -19.11
C ARG A 68 -15.59 27.85 -19.95
N SER A 69 -14.49 27.31 -19.42
CA SER A 69 -13.24 27.14 -20.17
C SER A 69 -13.02 25.70 -20.65
N GLY A 70 -13.88 24.75 -20.28
CA GLY A 70 -13.74 23.34 -20.64
C GLY A 70 -12.61 22.61 -19.91
N ASN A 71 -11.99 23.24 -18.90
CA ASN A 71 -10.92 22.61 -18.11
C ASN A 71 -11.53 21.64 -17.07
N PHE A 72 -11.43 20.35 -17.37
CA PHE A 72 -11.55 19.27 -16.40
C PHE A 72 -10.17 18.99 -15.80
N ILE A 73 -10.13 18.54 -14.55
CA ILE A 73 -8.89 18.05 -13.94
C ILE A 73 -8.63 16.65 -14.50
N THR A 74 -7.52 16.46 -15.18
CA THR A 74 -7.07 15.17 -15.70
C THR A 74 -6.25 14.42 -14.67
N ILE A 75 -6.06 13.11 -14.88
CA ILE A 75 -5.11 12.33 -14.07
C ILE A 75 -3.69 12.87 -14.22
N ALA A 76 -3.32 13.41 -15.40
CA ALA A 76 -2.02 14.03 -15.60
C ALA A 76 -1.85 15.24 -14.67
N ASP A 77 -2.85 16.13 -14.60
CA ASP A 77 -2.82 17.28 -13.68
C ASP A 77 -2.67 16.83 -12.22
N MET A 78 -3.35 15.74 -11.82
CA MET A 78 -3.19 15.18 -10.48
C MET A 78 -1.78 14.69 -10.21
N VAL A 79 -1.21 13.96 -11.16
CA VAL A 79 0.15 13.40 -11.04
C VAL A 79 1.20 14.50 -11.03
N ASP A 80 1.03 15.53 -11.86
CA ASP A 80 1.95 16.66 -11.93
C ASP A 80 1.91 17.50 -10.64
N GLU A 81 0.73 17.62 -10.02
CA GLU A 81 0.57 18.42 -8.80
C GLU A 81 1.10 17.72 -7.54
N VAL A 82 0.77 16.44 -7.32
CA VAL A 82 1.08 15.74 -6.05
C VAL A 82 2.02 14.54 -6.19
N GLY A 83 2.35 14.16 -7.42
CA GLY A 83 3.22 13.02 -7.72
C GLY A 83 2.45 11.70 -7.89
N LYS A 84 2.94 10.87 -8.81
CA LYS A 84 2.35 9.56 -9.18
C LYS A 84 2.12 8.62 -7.99
N ASP A 85 3.04 8.66 -7.02
CA ASP A 85 3.08 7.73 -5.90
C ASP A 85 2.03 8.09 -4.85
N VAL A 86 1.86 9.40 -4.60
CA VAL A 86 0.79 9.93 -3.75
C VAL A 86 -0.57 9.61 -4.35
N VAL A 87 -0.75 9.81 -5.66
CA VAL A 87 -2.01 9.44 -6.35
C VAL A 87 -2.28 7.95 -6.19
N ARG A 88 -1.32 7.09 -6.53
CA ARG A 88 -1.47 5.63 -6.45
C ARG A 88 -1.82 5.14 -5.05
N PHE A 89 -1.02 5.52 -4.07
CA PHE A 89 -1.23 5.05 -2.70
C PHE A 89 -2.56 5.53 -2.16
N THR A 90 -2.88 6.82 -2.32
CA THR A 90 -4.13 7.41 -1.80
C THR A 90 -5.36 6.71 -2.38
N MET A 91 -5.38 6.44 -3.68
CA MET A 91 -6.49 5.70 -4.33
C MET A 91 -6.65 4.27 -3.80
N LEU A 92 -5.60 3.69 -3.23
CA LEU A 92 -5.59 2.35 -2.63
C LEU A 92 -5.86 2.37 -1.11
N THR A 93 -6.15 3.52 -0.51
CA THR A 93 -6.55 3.62 0.91
C THR A 93 -8.05 3.41 1.13
N ARG A 94 -8.78 2.98 0.09
CA ARG A 94 -10.22 2.72 0.13
C ARG A 94 -10.57 1.49 -0.72
N LYS A 95 -11.71 0.88 -0.41
CA LYS A 95 -12.30 -0.16 -1.25
C LYS A 95 -12.75 0.45 -2.58
N PRO A 96 -12.66 -0.28 -3.71
CA PRO A 96 -13.06 0.26 -5.01
C PRO A 96 -14.56 0.64 -5.03
N GLU A 97 -15.41 -0.03 -4.26
CA GLU A 97 -16.85 0.26 -4.19
C GLU A 97 -17.20 1.41 -3.23
N ALA A 98 -16.24 1.95 -2.49
CA ALA A 98 -16.48 3.05 -1.56
C ALA A 98 -16.34 4.40 -2.28
N GLN A 99 -17.20 5.35 -1.94
CA GLN A 99 -16.96 6.73 -2.35
C GLN A 99 -15.69 7.26 -1.70
N MET A 100 -14.95 8.07 -2.46
CA MET A 100 -13.66 8.59 -2.06
C MET A 100 -13.56 10.06 -2.41
N GLU A 101 -13.09 10.83 -1.45
CA GLU A 101 -12.61 12.19 -1.68
C GLU A 101 -11.08 12.16 -1.86
N PHE A 102 -10.58 12.83 -2.89
CA PHE A 102 -9.17 13.08 -3.09
C PHE A 102 -8.91 14.57 -2.87
N ASP A 103 -8.31 14.92 -1.73
CA ASP A 103 -8.01 16.31 -1.38
C ASP A 103 -6.55 16.62 -1.64
N PHE A 104 -6.28 17.49 -2.63
CA PHE A 104 -4.93 17.88 -3.05
C PHE A 104 -4.05 18.39 -1.90
N VAL A 105 -4.63 19.06 -0.92
CA VAL A 105 -3.88 19.62 0.22
C VAL A 105 -3.56 18.50 1.21
N LYS A 106 -4.55 17.69 1.58
CA LYS A 106 -4.37 16.65 2.61
C LYS A 106 -3.41 15.54 2.19
N VAL A 107 -3.39 15.17 0.92
CA VAL A 107 -2.57 14.04 0.44
C VAL A 107 -1.06 14.32 0.45
N VAL A 108 -0.66 15.59 0.56
CA VAL A 108 0.75 15.99 0.67
C VAL A 108 1.15 16.44 2.09
N GLU A 109 0.21 16.46 3.04
CA GLU A 109 0.50 16.83 4.41
C GLU A 109 1.43 15.83 5.09
N ALA A 110 2.47 16.34 5.76
CA ALA A 110 3.37 15.56 6.59
C ALA A 110 2.72 15.26 7.95
N SER A 111 1.63 14.49 7.92
CA SER A 111 0.82 14.14 9.10
C SER A 111 0.61 12.62 9.21
N LYS A 112 0.41 12.14 10.44
CA LYS A 112 -0.01 10.75 10.71
C LYS A 112 -1.37 10.39 10.08
N ASP A 113 -2.18 11.41 9.81
CA ASP A 113 -3.51 11.24 9.20
C ASP A 113 -3.40 11.07 7.67
N ASN A 114 -2.22 11.30 7.09
CA ASN A 114 -1.90 10.98 5.70
C ASN A 114 -1.24 9.58 5.62
N PRO A 115 -1.94 8.55 5.11
CA PRO A 115 -1.41 7.18 5.06
C PRO A 115 -0.15 7.05 4.21
N VAL A 116 -0.02 7.86 3.15
CA VAL A 116 1.16 7.84 2.27
C VAL A 116 2.39 8.27 3.06
N PHE A 117 2.30 9.44 3.68
CA PHE A 117 3.38 9.97 4.52
C PHE A 117 3.70 9.01 5.67
N TYR A 118 2.68 8.50 6.36
CA TYR A 118 2.85 7.62 7.52
C TYR A 118 3.66 6.36 7.20
N VAL A 119 3.32 5.67 6.10
CA VAL A 119 4.03 4.46 5.69
C VAL A 119 5.43 4.77 5.13
N GLN A 120 5.57 5.83 4.34
CA GLN A 120 6.87 6.25 3.82
C GLN A 120 7.83 6.64 4.94
N TYR A 121 7.32 7.34 5.95
CA TYR A 121 8.09 7.77 7.11
C TYR A 121 8.61 6.59 7.93
N ALA A 122 7.84 5.50 8.05
CA ALA A 122 8.32 4.26 8.65
C ALA A 122 9.56 3.70 7.92
N HIS A 123 9.52 3.61 6.59
CA HIS A 123 10.67 3.13 5.80
C HIS A 123 11.87 4.08 5.91
N ALA A 124 11.66 5.39 5.76
CA ALA A 124 12.71 6.40 5.88
C ALA A 124 13.37 6.38 7.27
N ARG A 125 12.57 6.22 8.33
CA ARG A 125 13.07 6.11 9.70
C ARG A 125 13.96 4.89 9.89
N ILE A 126 13.58 3.72 9.36
CA ILE A 126 14.43 2.52 9.40
C ILE A 126 15.77 2.80 8.72
N ARG A 127 15.75 3.37 7.51
CA ARG A 127 16.97 3.69 6.75
C ARG A 127 17.87 4.68 7.49
N SER A 128 17.29 5.74 8.05
CA SER A 128 18.01 6.70 8.90
C SER A 128 18.63 6.04 10.13
N THR A 129 17.90 5.14 10.79
CA THR A 129 18.39 4.42 11.97
C THR A 129 19.57 3.52 11.64
N LEU A 130 19.50 2.80 10.52
CA LEU A 130 20.59 1.95 10.05
C LEU A 130 21.85 2.77 9.73
N ARG A 131 21.71 3.95 9.11
CA ARG A 131 22.85 4.86 8.87
C ARG A 131 23.49 5.34 10.18
N LYS A 132 22.67 5.83 11.12
CA LYS A 132 23.15 6.27 12.45
C LYS A 132 23.84 5.15 13.23
N ALA A 133 23.30 3.94 13.16
CA ALA A 133 23.89 2.78 13.79
C ALA A 133 25.27 2.46 13.20
N ALA A 134 25.39 2.48 11.87
CA ALA A 134 26.66 2.24 11.19
C ALA A 134 27.72 3.30 11.53
N GLU A 135 27.34 4.58 11.62
CA GLU A 135 28.22 5.67 12.09
C GLU A 135 28.71 5.45 13.53
N ALA A 136 27.87 4.85 14.39
CA ALA A 136 28.21 4.48 15.76
C ALA A 136 28.92 3.12 15.88
N GLY A 137 29.26 2.46 14.76
CA GLY A 137 29.98 1.18 14.74
C GLY A 137 29.12 -0.07 14.97
N PHE A 138 27.79 0.06 14.92
CA PHE A 138 26.87 -1.08 15.00
C PHE A 138 26.48 -1.58 13.60
N ALA A 139 26.22 -2.89 13.50
CA ALA A 139 25.70 -3.52 12.29
C ALA A 139 24.52 -4.45 12.63
N PRO A 140 23.54 -4.62 11.72
CA PRO A 140 22.50 -5.64 11.86
C PRO A 140 23.11 -7.04 11.99
N SER A 141 22.64 -7.84 12.95
CA SER A 141 23.03 -9.25 13.10
C SER A 141 21.87 -10.12 13.56
N ALA A 142 21.79 -11.34 13.01
CA ALA A 142 20.80 -12.35 13.38
C ALA A 142 21.30 -13.32 14.48
N GLU A 143 22.49 -13.11 15.04
CA GLU A 143 23.12 -14.06 15.97
C GLU A 143 22.46 -14.10 17.36
N THR A 144 21.80 -13.02 17.77
CA THR A 144 21.27 -12.84 19.14
C THR A 144 19.78 -12.48 19.13
N LEU A 145 19.01 -13.07 18.22
CA LEU A 145 17.57 -12.82 18.10
C LEU A 145 16.76 -13.29 19.32
N ASP A 146 17.31 -14.21 20.12
CA ASP A 146 16.76 -14.66 21.41
C ASP A 146 16.67 -13.53 22.45
N ARG A 147 17.39 -12.42 22.23
CA ARG A 147 17.38 -11.25 23.11
C ARG A 147 16.21 -10.29 22.85
N LEU A 148 15.43 -10.50 21.78
CA LEU A 148 14.26 -9.70 21.46
C LEU A 148 13.13 -9.96 22.47
N GLY A 149 12.46 -8.90 22.92
CA GLY A 149 11.35 -8.97 23.88
C GLY A 149 9.97 -9.11 23.23
N ASP A 150 8.94 -9.13 24.07
CA ASP A 150 7.54 -9.34 23.64
C ASP A 150 7.06 -8.32 22.61
N GLU A 151 7.43 -7.05 22.76
CA GLU A 151 7.05 -5.98 21.83
C GLU A 151 7.70 -6.17 20.45
N GLU A 152 8.96 -6.59 20.41
CA GLU A 152 9.64 -6.95 19.16
C GLU A 152 9.06 -8.22 18.52
N ILE A 153 8.71 -9.23 19.33
CA ILE A 153 8.04 -10.44 18.86
C ILE A 153 6.66 -10.11 18.26
N ALA A 154 5.93 -9.13 18.82
CA ALA A 154 4.68 -8.67 18.24
C ALA A 154 4.87 -8.08 16.83
N LEU A 155 5.91 -7.26 16.62
CA LEU A 155 6.28 -6.76 15.29
C LEU A 155 6.62 -7.90 14.32
N ILE A 156 7.39 -8.89 14.76
CA ILE A 156 7.74 -10.07 13.96
C ILE A 156 6.46 -10.81 13.52
N ARG A 157 5.53 -11.03 14.46
CA ARG A 157 4.26 -11.72 14.16
C ARG A 157 3.43 -10.98 13.11
N ARG A 158 3.36 -9.64 13.18
CA ARG A 158 2.68 -8.84 12.14
C ARG A 158 3.41 -8.94 10.81
N ALA A 159 4.72 -8.68 10.79
CA ALA A 159 5.53 -8.72 9.58
C ALA A 159 5.45 -10.08 8.86
N ALA A 160 5.39 -11.17 9.62
CA ALA A 160 5.27 -12.54 9.10
C ALA A 160 3.92 -12.83 8.42
N GLN A 161 2.88 -12.01 8.61
CA GLN A 161 1.61 -12.19 7.90
C GLN A 161 1.67 -11.68 6.45
N PHE A 162 2.66 -10.89 6.06
CA PHE A 162 2.71 -10.25 4.75
C PHE A 162 2.45 -11.19 3.55
N PRO A 163 3.06 -12.40 3.47
CA PRO A 163 2.77 -13.31 2.35
C PRO A 163 1.29 -13.71 2.26
N ARG A 164 0.65 -13.96 3.40
CA ARG A 164 -0.77 -14.31 3.46
C ARG A 164 -1.66 -13.14 3.06
N GLU A 165 -1.30 -11.93 3.44
CA GLU A 165 -2.01 -10.72 3.04
C GLU A 165 -1.91 -10.49 1.53
N ILE A 166 -0.74 -10.71 0.93
CA ILE A 166 -0.55 -10.66 -0.53
C ILE A 166 -1.46 -11.66 -1.23
N GLU A 167 -1.44 -12.92 -0.79
CA GLU A 167 -2.29 -13.94 -1.40
C GLU A 167 -3.79 -13.64 -1.21
N ALA A 168 -4.20 -13.18 -0.04
CA ALA A 168 -5.58 -12.85 0.24
C ALA A 168 -6.05 -11.66 -0.60
N ALA A 169 -5.22 -10.61 -0.73
CA ALA A 169 -5.48 -9.47 -1.61
C ALA A 169 -5.56 -9.88 -3.08
N ALA A 170 -4.69 -10.76 -3.55
CA ALA A 170 -4.71 -11.28 -4.92
C ALA A 170 -5.98 -12.10 -5.18
N ARG A 171 -6.33 -13.05 -4.30
CA ARG A 171 -7.54 -13.88 -4.42
C ARG A 171 -8.82 -13.06 -4.41
N ALA A 172 -8.91 -12.07 -3.53
CA ALA A 172 -10.08 -11.18 -3.46
C ALA A 172 -10.08 -10.12 -4.57
N ARG A 173 -8.90 -9.87 -5.18
CA ARG A 173 -8.60 -8.77 -6.10
C ARG A 173 -8.86 -7.41 -5.44
N GLU A 174 -8.38 -7.30 -4.22
CA GLU A 174 -8.56 -6.17 -3.30
C GLU A 174 -7.19 -5.58 -2.93
N PRO A 175 -6.53 -4.81 -3.85
CA PRO A 175 -5.19 -4.30 -3.60
C PRO A 175 -5.11 -3.33 -2.41
N HIS A 176 -6.22 -2.69 -2.04
CA HIS A 176 -6.31 -1.80 -0.87
C HIS A 176 -5.95 -2.49 0.45
N ARG A 177 -6.11 -3.82 0.54
CA ARG A 177 -5.68 -4.59 1.72
C ARG A 177 -4.20 -4.42 2.02
N ILE A 178 -3.37 -4.29 0.99
CA ILE A 178 -1.93 -4.10 1.16
C ILE A 178 -1.64 -2.71 1.75
N ALA A 179 -2.36 -1.67 1.31
CA ALA A 179 -2.22 -0.34 1.90
C ALA A 179 -2.63 -0.34 3.39
N PHE A 180 -3.72 -1.02 3.75
CA PHE A 180 -4.15 -1.18 5.15
C PHE A 180 -3.12 -1.94 5.99
N TYR A 181 -2.64 -3.08 5.49
CA TYR A 181 -1.60 -3.86 6.16
C TYR A 181 -0.33 -3.02 6.41
N LEU A 182 0.12 -2.26 5.41
CA LEU A 182 1.29 -1.41 5.54
C LEU A 182 1.08 -0.27 6.54
N TYR A 183 -0.11 0.33 6.55
CA TYR A 183 -0.46 1.37 7.52
C TYR A 183 -0.39 0.83 8.95
N ASP A 184 -0.97 -0.35 9.19
CA ASP A 184 -0.92 -0.97 10.52
C ASP A 184 0.51 -1.39 10.92
N LEU A 185 1.30 -1.95 9.99
CA LEU A 185 2.69 -2.32 10.25
C LEU A 185 3.55 -1.08 10.59
N ALA A 186 3.34 0.02 9.85
CA ALA A 186 3.96 1.30 10.18
C ALA A 186 3.51 1.78 11.57
N GLY A 187 2.22 1.67 11.89
CA GLY A 187 1.65 2.01 13.19
C GLY A 187 2.31 1.26 14.35
N ASP A 188 2.40 -0.07 14.25
CA ASP A 188 3.06 -0.90 15.27
C ASP A 188 4.54 -0.52 15.43
N LEU A 189 5.26 -0.28 14.31
CA LEU A 189 6.65 0.16 14.34
C LEU A 189 6.80 1.52 15.03
N HIS A 190 5.93 2.48 14.71
CA HIS A 190 5.94 3.80 15.33
C HIS A 190 5.62 3.73 16.82
N ALA A 191 4.69 2.85 17.23
CA ALA A 191 4.38 2.61 18.64
C ALA A 191 5.59 2.05 19.39
N PHE A 192 6.25 1.00 18.85
CA PHE A 192 7.47 0.46 19.44
C PHE A 192 8.60 1.50 19.50
N TRP A 193 8.76 2.30 18.45
CA TRP A 193 9.75 3.38 18.43
C TRP A 193 9.50 4.40 19.55
N ASN A 194 8.25 4.82 19.72
CA ASN A 194 7.88 5.82 20.72
C ASN A 194 8.06 5.30 22.16
N LEU A 195 7.93 3.99 22.38
CA LEU A 195 8.24 3.36 23.67
C LEU A 195 9.69 3.65 24.11
N GLY A 196 10.61 3.76 23.15
CA GLY A 196 12.02 4.13 23.37
C GLY A 196 12.25 5.56 23.90
N ASN A 197 11.23 6.43 23.84
CA ASN A 197 11.31 7.78 24.40
C ASN A 197 11.22 7.73 25.93
N ASP A 198 10.30 6.92 26.45
CA ASP A 198 10.07 6.78 27.90
C ASP A 198 10.96 5.70 28.52
N ARG A 199 11.28 4.66 27.74
CA ARG A 199 12.05 3.48 28.17
C ARG A 199 13.28 3.32 27.30
N VAL A 200 14.43 3.82 27.77
CA VAL A 200 15.68 3.84 27.00
C VAL A 200 16.10 2.44 26.55
N GLU A 201 15.80 1.41 27.34
CA GLU A 201 16.06 0.00 27.01
C GLU A 201 15.22 -0.54 25.86
N LYS A 202 14.21 0.20 25.39
CA LYS A 202 13.35 -0.12 24.24
C LYS A 202 13.74 0.60 22.95
N ARG A 203 14.79 1.42 22.96
CA ARG A 203 15.32 2.06 21.74
C ARG A 203 15.89 1.03 20.77
N PHE A 204 15.85 1.31 19.47
CA PHE A 204 16.51 0.47 18.46
C PHE A 204 18.03 0.40 18.66
N ILE A 205 18.64 1.50 19.11
CA ILE A 205 20.06 1.58 19.44
C ILE A 205 20.18 1.76 20.97
N VAL A 206 20.85 0.80 21.60
CA VAL A 206 21.17 0.78 23.02
C VAL A 206 22.70 0.68 23.11
N GLU A 207 23.38 1.81 23.29
CA GLU A 207 24.85 1.91 23.17
C GLU A 207 25.60 0.94 24.09
N GLN A 208 25.08 0.73 25.30
CA GLN A 208 25.62 -0.18 26.30
C GLN A 208 25.33 -1.66 26.00
N ASP A 209 24.56 -1.97 24.96
CA ASP A 209 24.14 -3.32 24.61
C ASP A 209 24.23 -3.57 23.10
N ALA A 210 25.45 -3.87 22.65
CA ALA A 210 25.75 -4.05 21.23
C ALA A 210 24.99 -5.21 20.58
N GLN A 211 24.82 -6.32 21.31
CA GLN A 211 24.12 -7.51 20.81
C GLN A 211 22.62 -7.24 20.63
N LEU A 212 21.95 -6.64 21.63
CA LEU A 212 20.54 -6.28 21.51
C LEU A 212 20.32 -5.26 20.38
N THR A 213 21.23 -4.29 20.27
CA THR A 213 21.22 -3.32 19.17
C THR A 213 21.34 -4.03 17.82
N ALA A 214 22.28 -4.97 17.67
CA ALA A 214 22.46 -5.72 16.41
C ALA A 214 21.19 -6.50 16.01
N ALA A 215 20.54 -7.16 16.98
CA ALA A 215 19.30 -7.90 16.78
C ALA A 215 18.13 -6.98 16.37
N ARG A 216 17.98 -5.81 17.02
CA ARG A 216 16.95 -4.82 16.67
C ARG A 216 17.19 -4.17 15.31
N LEU A 217 18.43 -3.91 14.93
CA LEU A 217 18.77 -3.41 13.59
C LEU A 217 18.48 -4.47 12.51
N PHE A 218 18.70 -5.75 12.82
CA PHE A 218 18.30 -6.85 11.93
C PHE A 218 16.77 -6.89 11.75
N LEU A 219 16.02 -6.81 12.85
CA LEU A 219 14.56 -6.70 12.81
C LEU A 219 14.10 -5.49 11.98
N GLY A 220 14.69 -4.31 12.21
CA GLY A 220 14.39 -3.09 11.46
C GLY A 220 14.63 -3.26 9.96
N THR A 221 15.75 -3.89 9.58
CA THR A 221 16.05 -4.23 8.17
C THR A 221 14.97 -5.13 7.56
N ALA A 222 14.55 -6.17 8.28
CA ALA A 222 13.52 -7.09 7.80
C ALA A 222 12.14 -6.41 7.64
N ILE A 223 11.73 -5.60 8.61
CA ILE A 223 10.49 -4.81 8.53
C ILE A 223 10.58 -3.82 7.37
N GLY A 224 11.72 -3.15 7.20
CA GLY A 224 11.97 -2.22 6.09
C GLY A 224 11.80 -2.90 4.74
N GLN A 225 12.28 -4.14 4.59
CA GLN A 225 12.08 -4.93 3.38
C GLN A 225 10.59 -5.25 3.12
N VAL A 226 9.82 -5.59 4.17
CA VAL A 226 8.38 -5.85 4.04
C VAL A 226 7.64 -4.59 3.57
N ILE A 227 7.94 -3.44 4.17
CA ILE A 227 7.34 -2.15 3.76
C ILE A 227 7.70 -1.82 2.32
N HIS A 228 8.98 -1.94 1.95
CA HIS A 228 9.45 -1.72 0.58
C HIS A 228 8.74 -2.63 -0.42
N ASN A 229 8.61 -3.93 -0.10
CA ASN A 229 7.92 -4.89 -0.96
C ASN A 229 6.45 -4.54 -1.14
N GLY A 230 5.75 -4.17 -0.06
CA GLY A 230 4.35 -3.76 -0.13
C GLY A 230 4.15 -2.49 -0.95
N LEU A 231 4.98 -1.47 -0.74
CA LEU A 231 4.95 -0.23 -1.55
C LEU A 231 5.18 -0.54 -3.04
N ARG A 232 6.15 -1.42 -3.35
CA ARG A 232 6.41 -1.85 -4.73
C ARG A 232 5.22 -2.56 -5.37
N VAL A 233 4.48 -3.39 -4.61
CA VAL A 233 3.24 -4.03 -5.09
C VAL A 233 2.16 -2.99 -5.42
N LEU A 234 2.08 -1.91 -4.65
CA LEU A 234 1.19 -0.77 -4.92
C LEU A 234 1.69 0.13 -6.08
N GLY A 235 2.88 -0.12 -6.61
CA GLY A 235 3.52 0.70 -7.64
C GLY A 235 4.03 2.04 -7.10
N VAL A 236 4.42 2.07 -5.83
CA VAL A 236 4.91 3.25 -5.10
C VAL A 236 6.38 3.03 -4.75
N GLU A 237 7.21 4.05 -4.94
CA GLU A 237 8.63 4.01 -4.61
C GLU A 237 8.86 4.29 -3.13
N ALA A 238 9.61 3.43 -2.44
CA ALA A 238 9.89 3.61 -1.01
C ALA A 238 11.01 4.64 -0.80
N VAL A 239 10.73 5.69 -0.03
CA VAL A 239 11.71 6.76 0.22
C VAL A 239 12.72 6.36 1.30
N GLU A 240 13.99 6.70 1.11
CA GLU A 240 15.07 6.36 2.07
C GLU A 240 15.38 7.47 3.08
N SER A 241 14.78 8.64 2.87
CA SER A 241 14.85 9.83 3.71
C SER A 241 13.62 10.68 3.49
N MET A 242 13.16 11.34 4.56
CA MET A 242 12.11 12.36 4.55
C MET A 242 12.57 13.54 5.40
#